data_AF-A0AAI9FFD7-F1
#
_entry.id   AF-A0AAI9FFD7-F1
#
_cell.length_a   1.000
_cell.length_b   1.000
_cell.length_c   1.000
_cell.angle_alpha   90.00
_cell.angle_beta   90.00
_cell.angle_gamma   90.00
#
_symmetry.space_group_name_H-M   'P 1'
#
loop_
_entity.id
_entity.type
_entity.pdbx_description
1 polymer ?
#
loop_
_entity_poly.entity_id
_entity_poly.type
_entity_poly.pdbx_seq_one_letter_code
_entity_poly.pdbx_strand_id
1 'polypeptide(L)'
;MEIVPRITSFNIFNTNVYLLQQYEEIAIKIKNGAIDKDYDQLDRYGNPKETIVLKDENIFRNLTLISLNAAIVEGILRQVFTAAVSKDHHAMGELAATEPNKENARTIFRSYNKIFNLHIELEANGSWDNLKKAIKDYTGLKVEDMMSDKNAFTAMFHLRNAIAHGTALVLPSQEILNNEGDDYLVKWQNKLQSASMFAKTNFSATLFEALKHPSFAEKFMDETKTFMEKLSQLNIFNNEQAFLFDNIKRYTFGFRLGGSYRHRN
;
A
#
# COMPACT_ATOMS: atom_id res chain seq x y z
N MET A 1 13.33 -25.75 32.13
CA MET A 1 12.58 -25.34 30.93
C MET A 1 13.64 -24.90 29.93
N GLU A 2 13.91 -25.71 28.90
CA GLU A 2 14.95 -25.39 27.91
C GLU A 2 14.43 -24.32 26.96
N ILE A 3 15.08 -23.15 26.97
CA ILE A 3 14.85 -22.10 25.98
C ILE A 3 15.68 -22.50 24.76
N VAL A 4 15.05 -23.16 23.78
CA VAL A 4 15.68 -23.38 22.49
C VAL A 4 15.78 -22.01 21.80
N PRO A 5 17.00 -21.54 21.44
CA PRO A 5 17.14 -20.31 20.68
C PRO A 5 16.44 -20.51 19.32
N ARG A 6 15.30 -19.85 19.15
CA ARG A 6 14.66 -19.74 17.82
C ARG A 6 15.49 -18.78 16.99
N ILE A 7 15.56 -19.02 15.68
CA ILE A 7 16.30 -18.17 14.72
C ILE A 7 16.00 -16.69 15.02
N THR A 8 17.02 -15.93 15.43
CA THR A 8 16.89 -14.53 15.85
C THR A 8 17.36 -13.54 14.80
N SER A 9 17.95 -14.02 13.69
CA SER A 9 18.48 -13.17 12.62
C SER A 9 17.91 -13.58 11.25
N PHE A 10 17.38 -12.59 10.55
CA PHE A 10 16.87 -12.72 9.17
C PHE A 10 17.67 -11.77 8.27
N ASN A 11 18.02 -12.24 7.07
CA ASN A 11 18.53 -11.37 6.02
C ASN A 11 17.34 -10.64 5.38
N ILE A 12 17.29 -9.31 5.53
CA ILE A 12 16.18 -8.50 5.02
C ILE A 12 16.57 -7.92 3.66
N PHE A 13 15.90 -8.36 2.59
CA PHE A 13 16.04 -7.77 1.27
C PHE A 13 14.87 -6.84 0.96
N ASN A 14 15.15 -5.53 0.85
CA ASN A 14 14.13 -4.51 0.67
C ASN A 14 13.79 -4.30 -0.81
N THR A 15 12.65 -4.83 -1.25
CA THR A 15 12.19 -4.74 -2.65
C THR A 15 11.48 -3.43 -2.97
N ASN A 16 11.04 -2.66 -1.96
CA ASN A 16 10.24 -1.44 -2.12
C ASN A 16 10.84 -0.43 -3.10
N VAL A 17 12.17 -0.26 -3.08
CA VAL A 17 12.86 0.68 -3.98
C VAL A 17 12.80 0.22 -5.44
N TYR A 18 12.98 -1.08 -5.68
CA TYR A 18 12.89 -1.65 -7.03
C TYR A 18 11.45 -1.58 -7.56
N LEU A 19 10.46 -1.79 -6.68
CA LEU A 19 9.04 -1.61 -7.05
C LEU A 19 8.75 -0.15 -7.42
N LEU A 20 9.31 0.82 -6.69
CA LEU A 20 9.17 2.24 -7.00
C LEU A 20 9.87 2.61 -8.32
N GLN A 21 11.04 2.06 -8.62
CA GLN A 21 11.71 2.23 -9.91
C GLN A 21 10.84 1.74 -11.07
N GLN A 22 10.25 0.55 -10.93
CA GLN A 22 9.33 0.01 -11.94
C GLN A 22 8.04 0.85 -12.05
N TYR A 23 7.53 1.35 -10.92
CA TYR A 23 6.39 2.27 -10.90
C TYR A 23 6.71 3.54 -11.71
N GLU A 24 7.88 4.14 -11.47
CA GLU A 24 8.35 5.34 -12.17
C GLU A 24 8.45 5.12 -13.69
N GLU A 25 9.06 4.02 -14.14
CA GLU A 25 9.21 3.71 -15.56
C GLU A 25 7.87 3.63 -16.30
N ILE A 26 6.87 3.03 -15.66
CA ILE A 26 5.53 2.91 -16.24
C ILE A 26 4.81 4.27 -16.20
N ALA A 27 4.91 5.01 -15.10
CA ALA A 27 4.29 6.32 -14.97
C ALA A 27 4.82 7.34 -16.01
N ILE A 28 6.12 7.29 -16.32
CA ILE A 28 6.72 8.13 -17.38
C ILE A 28 6.08 7.82 -18.74
N LYS A 29 5.87 6.54 -19.06
CA LYS A 29 5.23 6.13 -20.32
C LYS A 29 3.79 6.65 -20.43
N ILE A 30 3.04 6.64 -19.33
CA ILE A 30 1.70 7.22 -19.28
C ILE A 30 1.76 8.73 -19.54
N LYS A 31 2.68 9.44 -18.85
CA LYS A 31 2.78 10.90 -18.91
C LYS A 31 3.20 11.43 -20.28
N ASN A 32 4.14 10.75 -20.95
CA ASN A 32 4.64 11.16 -22.27
C ASN A 32 3.58 11.17 -23.38
N GLY A 33 2.43 10.53 -23.17
CA GLY A 33 1.33 10.51 -24.12
C GLY A 33 0.02 11.07 -23.57
N ALA A 34 0.06 11.80 -22.45
CA ALA A 34 -1.12 12.20 -21.70
C ALA A 34 -1.84 13.44 -22.26
N ILE A 35 -1.12 14.30 -22.98
CA ILE A 35 -1.60 15.60 -23.45
C ILE A 35 -1.45 15.66 -24.96
N ASP A 36 -2.55 15.99 -25.65
CA ASP A 36 -2.53 16.43 -27.03
C ASP A 36 -2.65 17.95 -27.09
N LYS A 37 -1.89 18.57 -28.02
CA LYS A 37 -1.80 20.02 -28.16
C LYS A 37 -2.36 20.41 -29.51
N ASP A 38 -3.50 21.08 -29.49
CA ASP A 38 -4.09 21.68 -30.68
C ASP A 38 -3.47 23.07 -30.88
N TYR A 39 -2.63 23.22 -31.89
CA TYR A 39 -1.97 24.49 -32.23
C TYR A 39 -2.88 25.42 -33.03
N ASP A 40 -3.99 24.92 -33.58
CA ASP A 40 -4.95 25.72 -34.33
C ASP A 40 -5.98 26.39 -33.39
N GLN A 41 -6.17 25.83 -32.19
CA GLN A 41 -7.00 26.42 -31.12
C GLN A 41 -6.13 26.92 -29.97
N LEU A 42 -6.16 28.23 -29.71
CA LEU A 42 -5.49 28.80 -28.55
C LEU A 42 -6.44 28.96 -27.35
N ASP A 43 -5.89 28.77 -26.16
CA ASP A 43 -6.57 29.09 -24.90
C ASP A 43 -6.64 30.61 -24.67
N ARG A 44 -7.26 31.00 -23.54
CA ARG A 44 -7.42 32.43 -23.16
C ARG A 44 -6.10 33.17 -22.90
N TYR A 45 -4.96 32.47 -22.88
CA TYR A 45 -3.63 33.01 -22.66
C TYR A 45 -2.75 32.94 -23.92
N GLY A 46 -3.30 32.49 -25.05
CA GLY A 46 -2.57 32.36 -26.30
C GLY A 46 -1.69 31.10 -26.39
N ASN A 47 -1.88 30.11 -25.50
CA ASN A 47 -1.20 28.83 -25.58
C ASN A 47 -2.03 27.82 -26.38
N PRO A 48 -1.41 26.83 -27.05
CA PRO A 48 -2.14 25.73 -27.68
C PRO A 48 -3.09 25.06 -26.68
N LYS A 49 -4.32 24.79 -27.12
CA LYS A 49 -5.32 24.14 -26.28
C LYS A 49 -4.88 22.71 -25.99
N GLU A 50 -4.70 22.43 -24.71
CA GLU A 50 -4.30 21.11 -24.24
C GLU A 50 -5.53 20.25 -23.92
N THR A 51 -5.55 19.01 -24.41
CA THR A 51 -6.59 18.04 -24.08
C THR A 51 -5.98 16.76 -23.52
N ILE A 52 -6.65 16.20 -22.51
CA ILE A 52 -6.23 14.93 -21.91
C ILE A 52 -6.62 13.80 -22.84
N VAL A 53 -5.64 12.96 -23.20
CA VAL A 53 -5.85 11.81 -24.08
C VAL A 53 -6.14 10.56 -23.26
N LEU A 54 -7.34 10.01 -23.42
CA LEU A 54 -7.70 8.71 -22.87
C LEU A 54 -7.19 7.61 -23.81
N LYS A 55 -6.40 6.67 -23.30
CA LYS A 55 -5.82 5.58 -24.11
C LYS A 55 -6.12 4.22 -23.51
N ASP A 56 -6.49 3.25 -24.34
CA ASP A 56 -6.73 1.87 -23.89
C ASP A 56 -5.46 1.22 -23.33
N GLU A 57 -4.29 1.55 -23.86
CA GLU A 57 -3.00 1.11 -23.32
C GLU A 57 -2.77 1.56 -21.87
N ASN A 58 -3.40 2.65 -21.43
CA ASN A 58 -3.28 3.12 -20.06
C ASN A 58 -4.06 2.23 -19.08
N ILE A 59 -5.05 1.44 -19.53
CA ILE A 59 -5.80 0.54 -18.65
C ILE A 59 -4.83 -0.42 -17.96
N PHE A 60 -4.04 -1.15 -18.75
CA PHE A 60 -3.08 -2.10 -18.19
C PHE A 60 -2.00 -1.39 -17.38
N ARG A 61 -1.45 -0.27 -17.88
CA ARG A 61 -0.42 0.49 -17.16
C ARG A 61 -0.92 0.98 -15.80
N ASN A 62 -2.12 1.54 -15.73
CA ASN A 62 -2.73 1.99 -14.48
C ASN A 62 -2.97 0.83 -13.51
N LEU A 63 -3.49 -0.30 -14.01
CA LEU A 63 -3.67 -1.51 -13.19
C LEU A 63 -2.32 -2.02 -12.63
N THR A 64 -1.27 -2.05 -13.45
CA THR A 64 0.08 -2.42 -12.99
C THR A 64 0.59 -1.46 -11.92
N LEU A 65 0.47 -0.15 -12.14
CA LEU A 65 0.86 0.86 -11.16
C LEU A 65 0.10 0.72 -9.84
N ILE A 66 -1.22 0.46 -9.88
CA ILE A 66 -2.04 0.23 -8.68
C ILE A 66 -1.53 -1.00 -7.91
N SER A 67 -1.21 -2.08 -8.61
CA SER A 67 -0.65 -3.30 -7.99
C SER A 67 0.71 -3.02 -7.33
N LEU A 68 1.59 -2.29 -8.01
CA LEU A 68 2.89 -1.88 -7.47
C LEU A 68 2.72 -0.96 -6.25
N ASN A 69 1.80 -0.01 -6.29
CA ASN A 69 1.53 0.89 -5.16
C ASN A 69 1.02 0.13 -3.94
N ALA A 70 0.06 -0.79 -4.13
CA ALA A 70 -0.42 -1.67 -3.06
C ALA A 70 0.72 -2.47 -2.43
N ALA A 71 1.60 -3.05 -3.25
CA ALA A 71 2.76 -3.81 -2.79
C ALA A 71 3.77 -2.94 -2.02
N ILE A 72 4.02 -1.70 -2.47
CA ILE A 72 4.89 -0.74 -1.76
C ILE A 72 4.29 -0.39 -0.38
N VAL A 73 3.00 -0.08 -0.32
CA VAL A 73 2.31 0.25 0.95
C VAL A 73 2.39 -0.93 1.91
N GLU A 74 2.05 -2.12 1.44
CA GLU A 74 2.06 -3.34 2.25
C GLU A 74 3.47 -3.68 2.72
N GLY A 75 4.47 -3.60 1.82
CA GLY A 75 5.87 -3.89 2.12
C GLY A 75 6.47 -2.94 3.15
N ILE A 76 6.21 -1.63 3.04
CA ILE A 76 6.68 -0.64 4.02
C ILE A 76 6.04 -0.90 5.39
N LEU A 77 4.73 -1.15 5.44
CA LEU A 77 4.05 -1.45 6.70
C LEU A 77 4.62 -2.70 7.36
N ARG A 78 4.75 -3.81 6.62
CA ARG A 78 5.37 -5.03 7.15
C ARG A 78 6.75 -4.73 7.73
N GLN A 79 7.59 -4.02 6.99
CA GLN A 79 8.95 -3.71 7.43
C GLN A 79 9.00 -2.86 8.71
N VAL A 80 8.19 -1.80 8.81
CA VAL A 80 8.17 -0.94 9.99
C VAL A 80 7.70 -1.72 11.22
N PHE A 81 6.56 -2.42 11.10
CA PHE A 81 5.97 -3.10 12.23
C PHE A 81 6.75 -4.36 12.63
N THR A 82 7.31 -5.12 11.68
CA THR A 82 8.20 -6.25 11.98
C THR A 82 9.45 -5.80 12.73
N ALA A 83 10.06 -4.67 12.36
CA ALA A 83 11.21 -4.15 13.09
C ALA A 83 10.86 -3.72 14.53
N ALA A 84 9.71 -3.08 14.72
CA ALA A 84 9.23 -2.71 16.06
C ALA A 84 8.94 -3.94 16.93
N VAL A 85 8.22 -4.92 16.38
CA VAL A 85 7.90 -6.19 17.06
C VAL A 85 9.17 -6.98 17.36
N SER A 86 10.14 -7.02 16.45
CA SER A 86 11.41 -7.71 16.63
C SER A 86 12.24 -7.10 17.77
N LYS A 87 12.28 -5.76 17.85
CA LYS A 87 12.93 -5.05 18.97
C LYS A 87 12.30 -5.41 20.31
N ASP A 88 10.96 -5.36 20.40
CA ASP A 88 10.25 -5.71 21.63
C ASP A 88 10.39 -7.21 21.97
N HIS A 89 10.43 -8.07 20.95
CA HIS A 89 10.66 -9.50 21.12
C HIS A 89 12.03 -9.77 21.74
N HIS A 90 13.07 -9.11 21.24
CA HIS A 90 14.42 -9.23 21.76
C HIS A 90 14.51 -8.76 23.21
N ALA A 91 13.96 -7.58 23.52
CA ALA A 91 13.94 -7.04 24.88
C ALA A 91 13.19 -7.97 25.86
N MET A 92 12.07 -8.56 25.44
CA MET A 92 11.33 -9.54 26.26
C MET A 92 12.08 -10.86 26.43
N GLY A 93 12.84 -11.28 25.42
CA GLY A 93 13.71 -12.45 25.50
C GLY A 93 14.86 -12.26 26.50
N GLU A 94 15.51 -11.09 26.47
CA GLU A 94 16.55 -10.73 27.44
C GLU A 94 15.98 -10.68 28.87
N LEU A 95 14.85 -10.02 29.08
CA LEU A 95 14.16 -9.98 30.38
C LEU A 95 13.79 -11.39 30.89
N ALA A 96 13.31 -12.27 30.01
CA ALA A 96 12.99 -13.64 30.35
C ALA A 96 14.24 -14.45 30.77
N ALA A 97 15.40 -14.16 30.17
CA ALA A 97 16.65 -14.84 30.45
C ALA A 97 17.30 -14.35 31.76
N THR A 98 17.23 -13.05 32.06
CA THR A 98 17.88 -12.45 33.24
C THR A 98 17.05 -12.55 34.52
N GLU A 99 15.74 -12.72 34.44
CA GLU A 99 14.83 -12.75 35.61
C GLU A 99 13.96 -14.03 35.74
N PRO A 100 14.53 -15.25 35.67
CA PRO A 100 13.75 -16.49 35.60
C PRO A 100 12.94 -16.81 36.88
N ASN A 101 13.27 -16.17 38.01
CA ASN A 101 12.74 -16.51 39.34
C ASN A 101 11.78 -15.47 39.94
N LYS A 102 11.40 -14.42 39.21
CA LYS A 102 10.40 -13.46 39.70
C LYS A 102 8.98 -14.02 39.58
N GLU A 103 8.08 -13.54 40.45
CA GLU A 103 6.64 -13.85 40.46
C GLU A 103 5.97 -13.67 39.08
N ASN A 104 6.55 -12.82 38.22
CA ASN A 104 6.08 -12.52 36.88
C ASN A 104 6.74 -13.31 35.73
N ALA A 105 7.64 -14.26 36.00
CA ALA A 105 8.38 -15.00 34.94
C ALA A 105 7.44 -15.72 33.95
N ARG A 106 6.33 -16.29 34.44
CA ARG A 106 5.27 -16.89 33.58
C ARG A 106 4.61 -15.86 32.66
N THR A 107 4.41 -14.64 33.14
CA THR A 107 3.80 -13.54 32.37
C THR A 107 4.77 -13.06 31.29
N ILE A 108 6.05 -12.88 31.64
CA ILE A 108 7.10 -12.49 30.68
C ILE A 108 7.21 -13.52 29.55
N PHE A 109 7.25 -14.81 29.89
CA PHE A 109 7.33 -15.87 28.87
C PHE A 109 6.09 -15.95 27.97
N ARG A 110 4.89 -15.73 28.51
CA ARG A 110 3.65 -15.64 27.70
C ARG A 110 3.71 -14.44 26.75
N SER A 111 4.16 -13.29 27.22
CA SER A 111 4.32 -12.09 26.39
C SER A 111 5.36 -12.31 25.28
N TYR A 112 6.49 -12.92 25.59
CA TYR A 112 7.54 -13.29 24.62
C TYR A 112 6.97 -14.16 23.47
N ASN A 113 6.22 -15.22 23.80
CA ASN A 113 5.61 -16.08 22.79
C ASN A 113 4.52 -15.34 21.98
N LYS A 114 3.75 -14.46 22.62
CA LYS A 114 2.71 -13.67 21.93
C LYS A 114 3.35 -12.74 20.89
N ILE A 115 4.42 -12.03 21.25
CA ILE A 115 5.14 -11.14 20.33
C ILE A 115 5.82 -11.93 19.22
N PHE A 116 6.35 -13.13 19.51
CA PHE A 116 6.90 -14.01 18.47
C PHE A 116 5.85 -14.44 17.44
N ASN A 117 4.67 -14.86 17.89
CA ASN A 117 3.59 -15.25 16.97
C ASN A 117 3.13 -14.06 16.12
N LEU A 118 3.07 -12.86 16.71
CA LEU A 118 2.76 -11.63 15.99
C LEU A 118 3.82 -11.30 14.91
N HIS A 119 5.11 -11.51 15.21
CA HIS A 119 6.18 -11.37 14.22
C HIS A 119 5.95 -12.29 13.01
N ILE A 120 5.63 -13.57 13.28
CA ILE A 120 5.28 -14.53 12.23
C ILE A 120 4.04 -14.06 11.46
N GLU A 121 3.00 -13.59 12.13
CA GLU A 121 1.79 -13.13 11.46
C GLU A 121 2.05 -11.93 10.53
N LEU A 122 2.90 -10.98 10.94
CA LEU A 122 3.27 -9.83 10.11
C LEU A 122 4.07 -10.23 8.86
N GLU A 123 4.90 -11.27 8.94
CA GLU A 123 5.70 -11.76 7.80
C GLU A 123 4.93 -12.75 6.92
N ALA A 124 4.18 -13.68 7.52
CA ALA A 124 3.56 -14.81 6.83
C ALA A 124 2.13 -14.55 6.32
N ASN A 125 1.35 -13.67 6.96
CA ASN A 125 -0.02 -13.41 6.50
C ASN A 125 -0.07 -12.36 5.40
N GLY A 126 -0.21 -12.82 4.15
CA GLY A 126 -0.15 -12.00 2.93
C GLY A 126 -1.37 -11.14 2.58
N SER A 127 -2.40 -11.05 3.42
CA SER A 127 -3.58 -10.23 3.12
C SER A 127 -3.54 -8.86 3.80
N TRP A 128 -4.03 -7.84 3.10
CA TRP A 128 -4.16 -6.47 3.62
C TRP A 128 -4.95 -6.41 4.94
N ASP A 129 -6.09 -7.11 5.02
CA ASP A 129 -6.92 -7.09 6.22
C ASP A 129 -6.25 -7.78 7.41
N ASN A 130 -5.50 -8.86 7.18
CA ASN A 130 -4.74 -9.52 8.23
C ASN A 130 -3.58 -8.63 8.73
N LEU A 131 -2.91 -7.92 7.81
CA LEU A 131 -1.85 -6.98 8.18
C LEU A 131 -2.40 -5.85 9.07
N LYS A 132 -3.52 -5.24 8.70
CA LYS A 132 -4.19 -4.21 9.53
C LYS A 132 -4.59 -4.74 10.90
N LYS A 133 -5.12 -5.97 10.96
CA LYS A 133 -5.49 -6.63 12.21
C LYS A 133 -4.26 -6.84 13.11
N ALA A 134 -3.18 -7.39 12.58
CA ALA A 134 -1.94 -7.61 13.33
C ALA A 134 -1.36 -6.28 13.87
N ILE A 135 -1.36 -5.22 13.05
CA ILE A 135 -0.93 -3.88 13.47
C ILE A 135 -1.78 -3.35 14.63
N LYS A 136 -3.11 -3.51 14.53
CA LYS A 136 -4.05 -3.11 15.58
C LYS A 136 -3.85 -3.92 16.87
N ASP A 137 -3.65 -5.23 16.75
CA ASP A 137 -3.45 -6.11 17.90
C ASP A 137 -2.13 -5.80 18.63
N TYR A 138 -1.13 -5.30 17.90
CA TYR A 138 0.16 -4.87 18.46
C TYR A 138 0.12 -3.47 19.08
N THR A 139 -0.39 -2.48 18.35
CA THR A 139 -0.25 -1.05 18.71
C THR A 139 -1.52 -0.41 19.25
N GLY A 140 -2.67 -1.08 19.11
CA GLY A 140 -3.99 -0.48 19.32
C GLY A 140 -4.43 0.48 18.21
N LEU A 141 -3.54 0.82 17.27
CA LEU A 141 -3.84 1.77 16.19
C LEU A 141 -4.61 1.10 15.07
N LYS A 142 -5.60 1.81 14.51
CA LYS A 142 -6.26 1.40 13.27
C LYS A 142 -5.50 2.02 12.11
N VAL A 143 -5.05 1.20 11.17
CA VAL A 143 -4.34 1.68 9.97
C VAL A 143 -5.22 2.64 9.17
N GLU A 144 -6.54 2.42 9.20
CA GLU A 144 -7.55 3.26 8.59
C GLU A 144 -7.53 4.71 9.08
N ASP A 145 -7.11 4.96 10.32
CA ASP A 145 -7.08 6.32 10.89
C ASP A 145 -5.93 7.16 10.28
N MET A 146 -4.95 6.50 9.65
CA MET A 146 -3.88 7.16 8.91
C MET A 146 -4.24 7.42 7.44
N MET A 147 -5.35 6.88 6.93
CA MET A 147 -5.77 7.09 5.54
C MET A 147 -6.57 8.37 5.41
N SER A 148 -6.24 9.21 4.43
CA SER A 148 -7.05 10.39 4.11
C SER A 148 -8.28 9.99 3.30
N ASP A 149 -8.12 9.14 2.28
CA ASP A 149 -9.21 8.49 1.58
C ASP A 149 -9.21 6.96 1.80
N LYS A 150 -10.10 6.47 2.67
CA LYS A 150 -10.28 5.03 2.94
C LYS A 150 -10.80 4.26 1.72
N ASN A 151 -11.60 4.91 0.87
CA ASN A 151 -12.14 4.29 -0.34
C ASN A 151 -11.04 4.09 -1.37
N ALA A 152 -10.09 5.02 -1.50
CA ALA A 152 -8.93 4.87 -2.37
C ALA A 152 -8.08 3.64 -1.99
N PHE A 153 -7.74 3.47 -0.70
CA PHE A 153 -6.98 2.29 -0.27
C PHE A 153 -7.76 0.99 -0.49
N THR A 154 -9.06 0.99 -0.18
CA THR A 154 -9.92 -0.18 -0.39
C THR A 154 -9.99 -0.55 -1.87
N ALA A 155 -10.22 0.42 -2.75
CA ALA A 155 -10.21 0.24 -4.20
C ALA A 155 -8.85 -0.26 -4.70
N MET A 156 -7.74 0.31 -4.23
CA MET A 156 -6.38 -0.09 -4.61
C MET A 156 -6.12 -1.57 -4.31
N PHE A 157 -6.39 -2.02 -3.09
CA PHE A 157 -6.16 -3.42 -2.70
C PHE A 157 -7.14 -4.39 -3.37
N HIS A 158 -8.39 -3.98 -3.63
CA HIS A 158 -9.35 -4.78 -4.39
C HIS A 158 -8.96 -4.92 -5.86
N LEU A 159 -8.54 -3.84 -6.51
CA LEU A 159 -8.04 -3.86 -7.88
C LEU A 159 -6.77 -4.71 -8.00
N ARG A 160 -5.81 -4.56 -7.08
CA ARG A 160 -4.61 -5.43 -7.01
C ARG A 160 -4.99 -6.90 -6.94
N ASN A 161 -5.95 -7.27 -6.09
CA ASN A 161 -6.38 -8.67 -5.97
C ASN A 161 -7.09 -9.15 -7.25
N ALA A 162 -7.95 -8.34 -7.86
CA ALA A 162 -8.60 -8.70 -9.11
C ALA A 162 -7.59 -8.95 -10.24
N ILE A 163 -6.57 -8.10 -10.37
CA ILE A 163 -5.49 -8.27 -11.34
C ILE A 163 -4.70 -9.55 -11.04
N ALA A 164 -4.32 -9.78 -9.78
CA ALA A 164 -3.50 -10.93 -9.39
C ALA A 164 -4.17 -12.29 -9.66
N HIS A 165 -5.49 -12.35 -9.59
CA HIS A 165 -6.24 -13.55 -9.93
C HIS A 165 -6.44 -13.75 -11.44
N GLY A 166 -6.10 -12.75 -12.27
CA GLY A 166 -6.33 -12.79 -13.72
C GLY A 166 -7.81 -12.94 -14.08
N THR A 167 -8.71 -12.51 -13.18
CA THR A 167 -10.16 -12.66 -13.38
C THR A 167 -10.72 -11.49 -14.17
N ALA A 168 -11.84 -11.73 -14.86
CA ALA A 168 -12.56 -10.66 -15.54
C ALA A 168 -13.03 -9.61 -14.51
N LEU A 169 -12.79 -8.33 -14.81
CA LEU A 169 -13.39 -7.21 -14.07
C LEU A 169 -14.87 -7.09 -14.46
N VAL A 170 -15.74 -7.79 -13.72
CA VAL A 170 -17.19 -7.70 -13.89
C VAL A 170 -17.72 -6.58 -13.00
N LEU A 171 -18.10 -5.47 -13.63
CA LEU A 171 -18.64 -4.31 -12.91
C LEU A 171 -20.17 -4.38 -12.86
N PRO A 172 -20.79 -4.09 -11.70
CA PRO A 172 -22.22 -3.94 -11.64
C PRO A 172 -22.66 -2.72 -12.45
N SER A 173 -23.67 -2.88 -13.29
CA SER A 173 -24.28 -1.79 -14.08
C SER A 173 -25.30 -0.97 -13.27
N GLN A 174 -25.68 -1.44 -12.08
CA GLN A 174 -26.62 -0.82 -11.16
C GLN A 174 -26.10 -0.93 -9.72
N GLU A 175 -26.51 0.00 -8.86
CA GLU A 175 -26.16 -0.04 -7.44
C GLU A 175 -26.86 -1.22 -6.75
N ILE A 176 -26.11 -2.00 -5.98
CA ILE A 176 -26.66 -3.17 -5.27
C ILE A 176 -27.35 -2.65 -4.00
N LEU A 177 -28.68 -2.62 -4.04
CA LEU A 177 -29.52 -2.09 -2.96
C LEU A 177 -29.66 -3.05 -1.76
N ASN A 178 -29.44 -4.36 -1.96
CA ASN A 178 -29.64 -5.39 -0.94
C ASN A 178 -28.41 -6.28 -0.75
N ASN A 179 -27.90 -6.29 0.50
CA ASN A 179 -26.75 -7.07 0.97
C ASN A 179 -27.13 -8.51 1.43
N GLU A 180 -28.25 -9.04 0.94
CA GLU A 180 -28.75 -10.36 1.35
C GLU A 180 -28.33 -11.42 0.34
N GLY A 181 -27.10 -11.91 0.48
CA GLY A 181 -26.63 -13.05 -0.28
C GLY A 181 -25.16 -13.37 0.03
N ASP A 182 -24.91 -14.59 0.51
CA ASP A 182 -23.56 -15.14 0.71
C ASP A 182 -22.88 -15.52 -0.63
N ASP A 183 -23.43 -15.01 -1.73
CA ASP A 183 -23.05 -15.37 -3.08
C ASP A 183 -21.72 -14.72 -3.45
N TYR A 184 -20.78 -15.54 -3.93
CA TYR A 184 -19.42 -15.13 -4.27
C TYR A 184 -19.43 -13.95 -5.27
N LEU A 185 -20.40 -13.94 -6.18
CA LEU A 185 -20.60 -12.87 -7.16
C LEU A 185 -20.98 -11.54 -6.49
N VAL A 186 -21.88 -11.55 -5.51
CA VAL A 186 -22.29 -10.36 -4.75
C VAL A 186 -21.11 -9.81 -3.94
N LYS A 187 -20.36 -10.69 -3.26
CA LYS A 187 -19.13 -10.29 -2.54
C LYS A 187 -18.07 -9.71 -3.46
N TRP A 188 -17.90 -10.26 -4.66
CA TRP A 188 -16.93 -9.75 -5.64
C TRP A 188 -17.36 -8.41 -6.24
N GLN A 189 -18.65 -8.27 -6.57
CA GLN A 189 -19.22 -7.02 -7.09
C GLN A 189 -19.19 -5.90 -6.04
N ASN A 190 -19.49 -6.20 -4.77
CA ASN A 190 -19.37 -5.24 -3.66
C ASN A 190 -17.92 -4.77 -3.47
N LYS A 191 -16.92 -5.63 -3.70
CA LYS A 191 -15.50 -5.24 -3.64
C LYS A 191 -15.15 -4.24 -4.75
N LEU A 192 -15.67 -4.41 -5.96
CA LEU A 192 -15.42 -3.50 -7.07
C LEU A 192 -16.28 -2.21 -7.01
N GLN A 193 -17.33 -2.17 -6.19
CA GLN A 193 -18.13 -0.96 -5.95
C GLN A 193 -17.25 0.20 -5.44
N SER A 194 -16.30 -0.08 -4.54
CA SER A 194 -15.34 0.93 -4.06
C SER A 194 -14.50 1.55 -5.18
N ALA A 195 -14.07 0.74 -6.16
CA ALA A 195 -13.33 1.21 -7.33
C ALA A 195 -14.23 2.02 -8.28
N SER A 196 -15.47 1.60 -8.49
CA SER A 196 -16.46 2.35 -9.27
C SER A 196 -16.79 3.70 -8.62
N MET A 197 -17.00 3.73 -7.31
CA MET A 197 -17.20 4.97 -6.56
C MET A 197 -15.99 5.89 -6.66
N PHE A 198 -14.79 5.35 -6.46
CA PHE A 198 -13.55 6.12 -6.59
C PHE A 198 -13.41 6.74 -7.99
N ALA A 199 -13.68 5.97 -9.05
CA ALA A 199 -13.67 6.46 -10.42
C ALA A 199 -14.72 7.56 -10.65
N LYS A 200 -15.94 7.38 -10.13
CA LYS A 200 -17.01 8.36 -10.27
C LYS A 200 -16.70 9.66 -9.52
N THR A 201 -16.18 9.58 -8.30
CA THR A 201 -15.82 10.75 -7.49
C THR A 201 -14.65 11.54 -8.08
N ASN A 202 -13.60 10.86 -8.55
CA ASN A 202 -12.36 11.53 -8.96
C ASN A 202 -12.31 11.89 -10.44
N PHE A 203 -13.06 11.19 -11.30
CA PHE A 203 -13.00 11.35 -12.75
C PHE A 203 -14.38 11.55 -13.39
N SER A 204 -15.47 11.54 -12.61
CA SER A 204 -16.85 11.63 -13.10
C SER A 204 -17.25 10.55 -14.11
N ALA A 205 -16.46 9.47 -14.21
CA ALA A 205 -16.53 8.46 -15.27
C ALA A 205 -16.77 7.04 -14.73
N THR A 206 -17.06 6.10 -15.61
CA THR A 206 -17.05 4.67 -15.26
C THR A 206 -15.63 4.21 -14.94
N LEU A 207 -15.46 3.09 -14.21
CA LEU A 207 -14.12 2.59 -13.89
C LEU A 207 -13.28 2.31 -15.15
N PHE A 208 -13.87 1.72 -16.20
CA PHE A 208 -13.13 1.43 -17.44
C PHE A 208 -12.67 2.69 -18.15
N GLU A 209 -13.49 3.73 -18.22
CA GLU A 209 -13.08 5.03 -18.79
C GLU A 209 -12.02 5.70 -17.92
N ALA A 210 -12.20 5.67 -16.60
CA ALA A 210 -11.25 6.25 -15.65
C ALA A 210 -9.89 5.53 -15.74
N LEU A 211 -9.86 4.21 -15.95
CA LEU A 211 -8.62 3.44 -16.17
C LEU A 211 -7.84 3.87 -17.42
N LYS A 212 -8.49 4.51 -18.41
CA LYS A 212 -7.80 5.08 -19.58
C LYS A 212 -7.13 6.42 -19.26
N HIS A 213 -7.51 7.06 -18.15
CA HIS A 213 -7.04 8.38 -17.77
C HIS A 213 -5.58 8.32 -17.28
N PRO A 214 -4.71 9.24 -17.75
CA PRO A 214 -3.28 9.20 -17.39
C PRO A 214 -3.00 9.43 -15.91
N SER A 215 -3.85 10.18 -15.21
CA SER A 215 -3.74 10.42 -13.76
C SER A 215 -4.48 9.41 -12.87
N PHE A 216 -5.00 8.29 -13.40
CA PHE A 216 -5.78 7.37 -12.57
C PHE A 216 -4.94 6.74 -11.46
N ALA A 217 -3.78 6.17 -11.80
CA ALA A 217 -2.86 5.61 -10.81
C ALA A 217 -2.18 6.68 -9.93
N GLU A 218 -2.02 7.91 -10.45
CA GLU A 218 -1.44 9.05 -9.73
C GLU A 218 -2.23 9.35 -8.45
N LYS A 219 -3.56 9.34 -8.51
CA LYS A 219 -4.42 9.58 -7.34
C LYS A 219 -4.15 8.62 -6.18
N PHE A 220 -3.90 7.35 -6.47
CA PHE A 220 -3.53 6.39 -5.41
C PHE A 220 -2.15 6.67 -4.84
N MET A 221 -1.20 7.17 -5.65
CA MET A 221 0.12 7.54 -5.15
C MET A 221 0.06 8.78 -4.26
N ASP A 222 -0.78 9.77 -4.58
CA ASP A 222 -1.00 10.94 -3.72
C ASP A 222 -1.52 10.53 -2.34
N GLU A 223 -2.49 9.60 -2.31
CA GLU A 223 -3.00 9.01 -1.06
C GLU A 223 -1.91 8.23 -0.32
N THR A 224 -1.09 7.44 -1.03
CA THR A 224 0.07 6.75 -0.46
C THR A 224 1.06 7.73 0.17
N LYS A 225 1.39 8.84 -0.50
CA LYS A 225 2.31 9.85 0.03
C LYS A 225 1.80 10.44 1.34
N THR A 226 0.52 10.82 1.36
CA THR A 226 -0.14 11.36 2.56
C THR A 226 -0.16 10.35 3.71
N PHE A 227 -0.45 9.09 3.40
CA PHE A 227 -0.40 7.99 4.37
C PHE A 227 1.02 7.78 4.93
N MET A 228 2.04 7.80 4.07
CA MET A 228 3.45 7.63 4.45
C MET A 228 3.96 8.79 5.32
N GLU A 229 3.46 10.01 5.09
CA GLU A 229 3.73 11.16 5.97
C GLU A 229 3.20 10.92 7.38
N LYS A 230 1.93 10.53 7.52
CA LYS A 230 1.31 10.21 8.82
C LYS A 230 2.00 9.02 9.51
N LEU A 231 2.31 7.96 8.75
CA LEU A 231 3.00 6.78 9.28
C LEU A 231 4.40 7.13 9.83
N SER A 232 5.13 8.01 9.13
CA SER A 232 6.47 8.44 9.56
C SER A 232 6.49 9.28 10.85
N GLN A 233 5.34 9.74 11.33
CA GLN A 233 5.21 10.51 12.58
C GLN A 233 4.97 9.61 13.80
N LEU A 234 4.73 8.31 13.62
CA LEU A 234 4.49 7.41 14.74
C LEU A 234 5.79 7.14 15.52
N ASN A 235 5.71 7.13 16.85
CA ASN A 235 6.87 6.86 17.72
C ASN A 235 7.46 5.44 17.59
N ILE A 236 6.76 4.53 16.91
CA ILE A 236 7.24 3.17 16.62
C ILE A 236 8.26 3.14 15.48
N PHE A 237 8.32 4.20 14.68
CA PHE A 237 9.23 4.30 13.54
C PHE A 237 10.66 4.56 14.04
N ASN A 238 11.62 3.82 13.49
CA ASN A 238 13.04 4.04 13.76
C ASN A 238 13.68 4.85 12.61
N ASN A 239 14.65 5.71 12.94
CA ASN A 239 15.33 6.52 11.91
C ASN A 239 16.05 5.67 10.85
N GLU A 240 16.38 4.41 11.16
CA GLU A 240 17.04 3.50 10.22
C GLU A 240 16.15 3.10 9.03
N GLN A 241 14.83 3.32 9.12
CA GLN A 241 13.86 3.05 8.07
C GLN A 241 13.46 4.29 7.26
N ALA A 242 14.08 5.46 7.53
CA ALA A 242 13.71 6.72 6.87
C ALA A 242 13.77 6.65 5.34
N PHE A 243 14.72 5.87 4.81
CA PHE A 243 14.89 5.67 3.37
C PHE A 243 13.63 5.11 2.68
N LEU A 244 12.78 4.35 3.40
CA LEU A 244 11.51 3.81 2.88
C LEU A 244 10.52 4.91 2.54
N PHE A 245 10.53 5.98 3.33
CA PHE A 245 9.61 7.10 3.23
C PHE A 245 10.15 8.18 2.28
N ASP A 246 11.44 8.46 2.34
CA ASP A 246 12.07 9.56 1.61
C ASP A 246 11.89 9.44 0.10
N ASN A 247 12.06 8.23 -0.45
CA ASN A 247 11.89 8.00 -1.88
C ASN A 247 10.42 8.22 -2.30
N ILE A 248 9.46 7.77 -1.50
CA ILE A 248 8.03 7.95 -1.79
C ILE A 248 7.61 9.43 -1.67
N LYS A 249 8.07 10.13 -0.64
CA LYS A 249 7.77 11.56 -0.43
C LYS A 249 8.30 12.43 -1.57
N ARG A 250 9.50 12.12 -2.07
CA ARG A 250 10.15 12.84 -3.18
C ARG A 250 9.60 12.46 -4.55
N TYR A 251 8.99 11.29 -4.69
CA TYR A 251 8.45 10.83 -5.96
C TYR A 251 7.37 11.78 -6.49
N THR A 252 7.43 12.07 -7.79
CA THR A 252 6.45 12.87 -8.52
C THR A 252 6.01 12.08 -9.74
N PHE A 253 4.70 11.94 -9.92
CA PHE A 253 4.16 11.03 -10.93
C PHE A 253 4.63 11.36 -12.36
N GLY A 254 5.17 10.34 -13.02
CA GLY A 254 5.66 10.41 -14.40
C GLY A 254 6.94 11.23 -14.58
N PHE A 255 7.67 11.51 -13.51
CA PHE A 255 9.00 12.11 -13.56
C PHE A 255 10.00 11.20 -12.86
N ARG A 256 11.25 11.22 -13.35
CA ARG A 256 12.35 10.54 -12.66
C ARG A 256 12.66 11.24 -11.35
N LEU A 257 12.91 10.45 -10.31
CA LEU A 257 13.40 10.91 -9.04
C LEU A 257 14.80 11.50 -9.25
N GLY A 258 14.94 12.81 -9.04
CA GLY A 258 16.23 13.48 -9.22
C GLY A 258 17.24 13.01 -8.17
N GLY A 259 18.34 12.38 -8.60
CA GLY A 259 19.40 11.85 -7.73
C GLY A 259 19.30 10.33 -7.47
N SER A 260 20.24 9.77 -6.72
CA SER A 260 20.25 8.34 -6.40
C SER A 260 19.11 7.97 -5.44
N TYR A 261 18.50 6.80 -5.67
CA TYR A 261 17.58 6.20 -4.71
C TYR A 261 18.31 5.96 -3.39
N ARG A 262 17.64 6.25 -2.26
CA ARG A 262 18.19 5.90 -0.94
C ARG A 262 17.96 4.41 -0.70
N HIS A 263 19.06 3.68 -0.46
CA HIS A 263 19.06 2.26 -0.15
C HIS A 263 19.66 2.04 1.24
N ARG A 264 19.26 0.94 1.89
CA ARG A 264 20.01 0.34 3.00
C ARG A 264 20.65 -0.94 2.45
N ASN A 265 21.98 -1.04 2.55
CA ASN A 265 22.72 -2.27 2.27
C ASN A 265 22.51 -3.26 3.41
#